data_AF-A0A090R510-F1
#
_entry.id   AF-A0A090R510-F1
#
_cell.length_a   1.000
_cell.length_b   1.000
_cell.length_c   1.000
_cell.angle_alpha   90.00
_cell.angle_beta   90.00
_cell.angle_gamma   90.00
#
_symmetry.space_group_name_H-M   'P 1'
#
loop_
_entity.id
_entity.type
_entity.pdbx_description
1 polymer ?
#
loop_
_entity_poly.entity_id
_entity_poly.type
_entity_poly.pdbx_seq_one_letter_code
_entity_poly.pdbx_strand_id
1 'polypeptide(L)'
;MKKMITAQDIAGLLRDDMTIMIGGFMATGAPEGLIDIILESGVKNLTLISTDTGTPETGSGRLIRAKRIRKLFASHIGTNPETGALMNSGELEVELVPQGTLAERIRAGGAGLGGVLTPTGLAPWWRKANKSSILMAKTSC
;
A
#
# COMPACT_ATOMS: atom_id res chain seq x y z
N MET A 1 -11.14 14.42 -24.63
CA MET A 1 -11.77 13.66 -23.51
C MET A 1 -11.72 14.54 -22.25
N LYS A 2 -12.86 14.88 -21.65
CA LYS A 2 -12.91 15.71 -20.44
C LYS A 2 -12.59 14.83 -19.22
N LYS A 3 -11.43 15.05 -18.60
CA LYS A 3 -10.95 14.27 -17.44
C LYS A 3 -11.20 14.95 -16.08
N MET A 4 -11.75 16.17 -16.10
CA MET A 4 -12.12 16.88 -14.89
C MET A 4 -13.46 16.34 -14.37
N ILE A 5 -13.45 15.90 -13.12
CA ILE A 5 -14.59 15.33 -12.40
C ILE A 5 -14.71 16.01 -11.03
N THR A 6 -15.87 15.92 -10.41
CA THR A 6 -16.19 16.49 -9.10
C THR A 6 -15.90 15.53 -7.95
N ALA A 7 -15.95 16.01 -6.71
CA ALA A 7 -15.83 15.15 -5.53
C ALA A 7 -16.95 14.10 -5.46
N GLN A 8 -18.18 14.47 -5.84
CA GLN A 8 -19.32 13.57 -5.93
C GLN A 8 -19.11 12.45 -6.95
N ASP A 9 -18.50 12.77 -8.10
CA ASP A 9 -18.17 11.76 -9.10
C ASP A 9 -17.18 10.72 -8.53
N ILE A 10 -16.19 11.18 -7.75
CA ILE A 10 -15.22 10.30 -7.09
C ILE A 10 -15.88 9.45 -6.01
N ALA A 11 -16.73 10.06 -5.16
CA ALA A 11 -17.46 9.34 -4.13
C ALA A 11 -18.34 8.22 -4.72
N GLY A 12 -18.93 8.45 -5.90
CA GLY A 12 -19.70 7.43 -6.63
C GLY A 12 -18.88 6.24 -7.16
N LEU A 13 -17.55 6.33 -7.19
CA LEU A 13 -16.65 5.22 -7.57
C LEU A 13 -16.19 4.38 -6.39
N LEU A 14 -16.33 4.89 -5.17
CA LEU A 14 -15.86 4.22 -3.96
C LEU A 14 -16.84 3.12 -3.55
N ARG A 15 -16.29 1.98 -3.12
CA ARG A 15 -17.05 0.84 -2.63
C ARG A 15 -16.29 0.10 -1.54
N ASP A 16 -17.00 -0.57 -0.66
CA ASP A 16 -16.40 -1.47 0.32
C ASP A 16 -15.56 -2.56 -0.37
N ASP A 17 -14.57 -3.08 0.35
CA ASP A 17 -13.69 -4.17 -0.07
C ASP A 17 -12.83 -3.90 -1.32
N MET A 18 -12.77 -2.64 -1.80
CA MET A 18 -11.91 -2.31 -2.94
C MET A 18 -10.43 -2.20 -2.54
N THR A 19 -9.57 -2.40 -3.55
CA THR A 19 -8.14 -2.12 -3.43
C THR A 19 -7.84 -0.73 -3.95
N ILE A 20 -7.11 0.08 -3.17
CA ILE A 20 -6.70 1.43 -3.51
C ILE A 20 -5.18 1.54 -3.37
N MET A 21 -4.55 2.12 -4.39
CA MET A 21 -3.14 2.52 -4.33
C MET A 21 -3.05 4.01 -4.05
N ILE A 22 -2.33 4.41 -3.01
CA ILE A 22 -2.12 5.82 -2.65
C ILE A 22 -0.64 6.14 -2.80
N GLY A 23 -0.35 7.15 -3.63
CA GLY A 23 1.01 7.67 -3.78
C GLY A 23 1.45 8.51 -2.58
N GLY A 24 2.75 8.73 -2.48
CA GLY A 24 3.36 9.55 -1.44
C GLY A 24 4.55 8.86 -0.76
N PHE A 25 5.36 9.66 -0.08
CA PHE A 25 6.47 9.21 0.76
C PHE A 25 6.49 10.08 2.03
N MET A 26 6.19 9.49 3.19
CA MET A 26 5.99 10.21 4.45
C MET A 26 4.98 11.37 4.31
N ALA A 27 3.80 11.06 3.74
CA ALA A 27 2.74 12.00 3.35
C ALA A 27 3.10 13.05 2.28
N THR A 28 4.38 13.23 1.94
CA THR A 28 4.78 14.12 0.85
C THR A 28 4.30 13.55 -0.49
N GLY A 29 3.48 14.32 -1.21
CA GLY A 29 2.85 13.88 -2.46
C GLY A 29 1.61 13.00 -2.28
N ALA A 30 1.13 12.80 -1.04
CA ALA A 30 -0.15 12.15 -0.80
C ALA A 30 -1.31 13.06 -1.26
N PRO A 31 -2.36 12.50 -1.89
CA PRO A 31 -3.49 13.29 -2.36
C PRO A 31 -4.47 13.57 -1.21
N GLU A 32 -4.13 14.52 -0.34
CA GLU A 32 -4.87 14.76 0.92
C GLU A 32 -6.37 15.01 0.70
N GLY A 33 -6.74 15.80 -0.33
CA GLY A 33 -8.16 16.04 -0.65
C GLY A 33 -8.91 14.81 -1.17
N LEU A 34 -8.23 13.85 -1.80
CA LEU A 34 -8.85 12.58 -2.18
C LEU A 34 -9.03 11.66 -0.96
N ILE A 35 -8.09 11.71 -0.01
CA ILE A 35 -8.20 10.99 1.25
C ILE A 35 -9.38 11.51 2.06
N ASP A 36 -9.64 12.82 2.06
CA ASP A 36 -10.81 13.42 2.70
C ASP A 36 -12.11 12.86 2.10
N ILE A 37 -12.21 12.80 0.76
CA ILE A 37 -13.38 12.22 0.08
C ILE A 37 -13.56 10.74 0.45
N ILE A 38 -12.49 9.97 0.56
CA ILE A 38 -12.56 8.56 0.99
C ILE A 38 -13.09 8.46 2.43
N LEU A 39 -12.58 9.29 3.34
CA LEU A 39 -13.03 9.32 4.74
C LEU A 39 -14.51 9.69 4.85
N GLU A 40 -14.95 10.71 4.11
CA GLU A 40 -16.33 11.21 4.08
C GLU A 40 -17.31 10.19 3.48
N SER A 41 -16.87 9.45 2.45
CA SER A 41 -17.71 8.42 1.80
C SER A 41 -18.11 7.28 2.75
N GLY A 42 -17.33 7.06 3.81
CA GLY A 42 -17.62 6.07 4.83
C GLY A 42 -17.34 4.62 4.43
N VAL A 43 -16.75 4.37 3.26
CA VAL A 43 -16.37 3.02 2.81
C VAL A 43 -15.41 2.32 3.79
N LYS A 44 -15.43 0.99 3.79
CA LYS A 44 -14.70 0.15 4.75
C LYS A 44 -14.06 -1.06 4.08
N ASN A 45 -13.30 -1.81 4.88
CA ASN A 45 -12.62 -3.04 4.51
C ASN A 45 -11.67 -2.91 3.31
N LEU A 46 -11.10 -1.71 3.12
CA LEU A 46 -10.24 -1.42 1.99
C LEU A 46 -8.93 -2.21 2.06
N THR A 47 -8.41 -2.58 0.91
CA THR A 47 -7.01 -3.01 0.77
C THR A 47 -6.18 -1.82 0.30
N LEU A 48 -5.21 -1.39 1.10
CA LEU A 48 -4.35 -0.25 0.81
C LEU A 48 -2.98 -0.72 0.32
N ILE A 49 -2.50 -0.12 -0.76
CA ILE A 49 -1.12 -0.24 -1.23
C ILE A 49 -0.49 1.15 -1.15
N SER A 50 0.56 1.30 -0.35
CA SER A 50 1.24 2.57 -0.13
C SER A 50 2.71 2.31 0.22
N THR A 51 3.60 3.27 -0.03
CA THR A 51 4.99 3.13 0.40
C THR A 51 5.09 2.99 1.93
N ASP A 52 4.30 3.82 2.62
CA ASP A 52 4.25 3.94 4.07
C ASP A 52 2.86 4.38 4.54
N THR A 53 2.67 4.47 5.86
CA THR A 53 1.42 4.92 6.51
C THR A 53 1.50 6.32 7.12
N GLY A 54 2.46 7.15 6.68
CA GLY A 54 2.60 8.53 7.15
C GLY A 54 2.67 8.64 8.67
N THR A 55 1.89 9.56 9.22
CA THR A 55 1.57 9.63 10.67
C THR A 55 0.06 9.44 10.86
N PRO A 56 -0.45 9.28 12.09
CA PRO A 56 -1.90 9.20 12.31
C PRO A 56 -2.70 10.37 11.71
N GLU A 57 -2.05 11.51 11.49
CA GLU A 57 -2.69 12.77 11.07
C GLU A 57 -2.41 13.19 9.64
N THR A 58 -1.61 12.42 8.88
CA THR A 58 -1.22 12.80 7.51
C THR A 58 -1.31 11.63 6.55
N GLY A 59 -1.57 11.95 5.28
CA GLY A 59 -1.64 10.97 4.20
C GLY A 59 -2.57 9.78 4.52
N SER A 60 -2.13 8.59 4.13
CA SER A 60 -2.88 7.34 4.30
C SER A 60 -3.02 6.90 5.77
N GLY A 61 -2.22 7.45 6.68
CA GLY A 61 -2.32 7.16 8.11
C GLY A 61 -3.66 7.56 8.72
N ARG A 62 -4.31 8.59 8.16
CA ARG A 62 -5.67 9.00 8.54
C ARG A 62 -6.72 7.90 8.26
N LEU A 63 -6.54 7.13 7.18
CA LEU A 63 -7.43 6.00 6.84
C LEU A 63 -7.21 4.81 7.79
N ILE A 64 -5.97 4.58 8.22
CA ILE A 64 -5.61 3.58 9.23
C ILE A 64 -6.26 3.93 10.57
N ARG A 65 -6.10 5.18 11.01
CA ARG A 65 -6.70 5.72 12.24
C ARG A 65 -8.21 5.58 12.25
N ALA A 66 -8.85 5.88 11.13
CA ALA A 66 -10.29 5.73 10.95
C ALA A 66 -10.76 4.27 10.78
N LYS A 67 -9.86 3.28 10.92
CA LYS A 67 -10.12 1.83 10.77
C LYS A 67 -10.82 1.48 9.46
N ARG A 68 -10.41 2.13 8.36
CA ARG A 68 -11.00 1.89 7.02
C ARG A 68 -10.29 0.79 6.25
N ILE A 69 -9.08 0.44 6.66
CA ILE A 69 -8.20 -0.50 5.97
C ILE A 69 -8.26 -1.85 6.68
N ARG A 70 -8.54 -2.92 5.93
CA ARG A 70 -8.48 -4.32 6.40
C ARG A 70 -7.14 -4.96 6.09
N LYS A 71 -6.54 -4.60 4.95
CA LYS A 71 -5.24 -5.13 4.50
C LYS A 71 -4.35 -4.02 3.97
N LEU A 72 -3.06 -4.07 4.31
CA LEU A 72 -2.05 -3.09 3.94
C LEU A 72 -0.85 -3.79 3.30
N PHE A 73 -0.44 -3.32 2.12
CA PHE A 73 0.88 -3.55 1.56
C PHE A 73 1.71 -2.30 1.73
N ALA A 74 2.81 -2.39 2.47
CA ALA A 74 3.70 -1.26 2.72
C ALA A 74 5.16 -1.68 2.81
N SER A 75 6.05 -0.72 2.63
CA SER A 75 7.49 -0.94 2.86
C SER A 75 7.96 -0.46 4.23
N HIS A 76 7.19 0.42 4.86
CA HIS A 76 7.51 0.99 6.16
C HIS A 76 6.24 1.39 6.94
N ILE A 77 6.22 1.13 8.24
CA ILE A 77 5.10 1.50 9.14
C ILE A 77 5.56 2.22 10.41
N GLY A 78 6.87 2.42 10.60
CA GLY A 78 7.46 2.82 11.88
C GLY A 78 7.07 4.21 12.39
N THR A 79 6.62 5.12 11.52
CA THR A 79 6.21 6.49 11.89
C THR A 79 4.76 6.59 12.33
N ASN A 80 3.97 5.52 12.18
CA ASN A 80 2.58 5.49 12.56
C ASN A 80 2.35 4.38 13.60
N PRO A 81 2.37 4.71 14.91
CA PRO A 81 2.25 3.71 15.97
C PRO A 81 0.91 2.97 15.94
N GLU A 82 -0.16 3.59 15.43
CA GLU A 82 -1.47 2.95 15.30
C GLU A 82 -1.44 1.82 14.27
N THR A 83 -0.66 1.96 13.19
CA THR A 83 -0.49 0.86 12.22
C THR A 83 0.12 -0.37 12.90
N GLY A 84 1.17 -0.17 13.71
CA GLY A 84 1.79 -1.26 14.47
C GLY A 84 0.85 -1.86 15.50
N ALA A 85 0.07 -1.04 16.21
CA ALA A 85 -0.91 -1.52 17.19
C ALA A 85 -2.00 -2.40 16.55
N LEU A 86 -2.59 -1.95 15.43
CA LEU A 86 -3.62 -2.71 14.71
C LEU A 86 -3.09 -3.97 14.03
N MET A 87 -1.84 -3.94 13.56
CA MET A 87 -1.13 -5.12 13.06
C MET A 87 -0.98 -6.17 14.18
N ASN A 88 -0.54 -5.74 15.36
CA ASN A 88 -0.31 -6.64 16.50
C ASN A 88 -1.61 -7.18 17.10
N SER A 89 -2.71 -6.41 17.05
CA SER A 89 -4.03 -6.89 17.48
C SER A 89 -4.71 -7.82 16.46
N GLY A 90 -4.21 -7.86 15.22
CA GLY A 90 -4.82 -8.62 14.12
C GLY A 90 -6.02 -7.92 13.48
N GLU A 91 -6.35 -6.69 13.87
CA GLU A 91 -7.39 -5.87 13.25
C GLU A 91 -7.00 -5.40 11.84
N LEU A 92 -5.70 -5.29 11.55
CA LEU A 92 -5.15 -4.91 10.25
C LEU A 92 -4.16 -5.97 9.78
N GLU A 93 -4.44 -6.60 8.63
CA GLU A 93 -3.47 -7.47 7.96
C GLU A 93 -2.39 -6.61 7.31
N VAL A 94 -1.11 -6.81 7.66
CA VAL A 94 0.01 -6.06 7.08
C VAL A 94 0.99 -6.99 6.38
N GLU A 95 1.22 -6.77 5.10
CA GLU A 95 2.31 -7.37 4.33
C GLU A 95 3.42 -6.33 4.15
N LEU A 96 4.52 -6.51 4.89
CA LEU A 96 5.73 -5.69 4.71
C LEU A 96 6.54 -6.20 3.52
N VAL A 97 6.70 -5.35 2.51
CA VAL A 97 7.38 -5.65 1.25
C VAL A 97 8.58 -4.71 1.12
N PRO A 98 9.80 -5.20 0.83
CA PRO A 98 10.95 -4.33 0.60
C PRO A 98 10.62 -3.24 -0.44
N GLN A 99 10.99 -1.99 -0.18
CA GLN A 99 10.53 -0.83 -0.95
C GLN A 99 10.75 -0.96 -2.46
N GLY A 100 11.95 -1.38 -2.88
CA GLY A 100 12.25 -1.62 -4.30
C GLY A 100 11.41 -2.76 -4.90
N THR A 101 11.13 -3.81 -4.12
CA THR A 101 10.26 -4.91 -4.54
C THR A 101 8.81 -4.45 -4.68
N LEU A 102 8.31 -3.62 -3.76
CA LEU A 102 6.95 -3.06 -3.84
C LEU A 102 6.78 -2.19 -5.09
N ALA A 103 7.73 -1.27 -5.33
CA ALA A 103 7.74 -0.43 -6.51
C ALA A 103 7.78 -1.25 -7.81
N GLU A 104 8.60 -2.30 -7.84
CA GLU A 104 8.72 -3.15 -9.02
C GLU A 104 7.50 -4.05 -9.24
N ARG A 105 6.82 -4.52 -8.17
CA ARG A 105 5.53 -5.21 -8.28
C ARG A 105 4.47 -4.32 -8.92
N ILE A 106 4.37 -3.05 -8.48
CA ILE A 106 3.44 -2.06 -9.03
C ILE A 106 3.76 -1.80 -10.51
N ARG A 107 5.04 -1.55 -10.83
CA ARG A 107 5.50 -1.33 -12.21
C ARG A 107 5.18 -2.52 -13.11
N ALA A 108 5.49 -3.74 -12.65
CA ALA A 108 5.24 -4.96 -13.38
C ALA A 108 3.75 -5.19 -13.63
N GLY A 109 2.89 -4.94 -12.63
CA GLY A 109 1.43 -5.01 -12.79
C GLY A 109 0.91 -4.01 -13.83
N GLY A 110 1.35 -2.75 -13.78
CA GLY A 110 0.99 -1.73 -14.76
C GLY A 110 1.52 -2.00 -16.18
N ALA A 111 2.64 -2.73 -16.30
CA ALA A 111 3.22 -3.13 -17.58
C ALA A 111 2.68 -4.47 -18.11
N GLY A 112 1.77 -5.13 -17.40
CA GLY A 112 1.20 -6.42 -17.82
C GLY A 112 2.16 -7.62 -17.68
N LEU A 113 3.16 -7.53 -16.79
CA LEU A 113 4.09 -8.63 -16.52
C LEU A 113 3.53 -9.56 -15.42
N GLY A 114 3.89 -10.84 -15.47
CA GLY A 114 3.43 -11.84 -14.49
C GLY A 114 4.18 -11.83 -13.15
N GLY A 115 5.32 -11.13 -13.07
CA GLY A 115 6.17 -11.06 -11.89
C GLY A 115 7.58 -10.58 -12.23
N VAL A 116 8.38 -10.34 -11.19
CA VAL A 116 9.77 -9.93 -11.32
C VAL A 116 10.68 -10.77 -10.43
N LEU A 117 11.87 -11.03 -10.94
CA LEU A 117 12.92 -11.75 -10.24
C LEU A 117 13.85 -10.75 -9.55
N THR A 118 13.99 -10.84 -8.23
CA THR A 118 14.86 -9.95 -7.44
C THR A 118 15.68 -10.72 -6.40
N PRO A 119 16.95 -10.33 -6.14
CA PRO A 119 17.74 -10.88 -5.03
C PRO A 119 17.34 -10.28 -3.67
N THR A 120 16.52 -9.23 -3.65
CA THR A 120 16.09 -8.56 -2.41
C THR A 120 15.26 -9.51 -1.54
N GLY A 121 15.58 -9.59 -0.24
CA GLY A 121 14.94 -10.49 0.71
C GLY A 121 15.61 -11.87 0.84
N LEU A 122 16.61 -12.19 0.00
CA LEU A 122 17.41 -13.40 0.17
C LEU A 122 18.37 -13.26 1.36
N ALA A 123 18.42 -14.27 2.24
CA ALA A 123 19.19 -14.24 3.49
C ALA A 123 20.72 -14.42 3.30
N PRO A 124 21.60 -13.61 3.92
CA PRO A 124 23.03 -13.47 3.56
C PRO A 124 23.85 -14.74 3.29
N TRP A 125 23.51 -15.87 3.93
CA TRP A 125 24.15 -17.17 3.71
C TRP A 125 23.89 -17.77 2.32
N TRP A 126 22.91 -17.25 1.57
CA TRP A 126 22.57 -17.72 0.22
C TRP A 126 23.73 -17.58 -0.77
N ARG A 127 24.54 -16.53 -0.65
CA ARG A 127 25.71 -16.30 -1.52
C ARG A 127 26.81 -17.35 -1.32
N LYS A 128 26.90 -17.96 -0.13
CA LYS A 128 27.90 -19.00 0.19
C LYS A 128 27.51 -20.36 -0.40
N ALA A 129 26.24 -20.58 -0.73
CA ALA A 129 25.74 -21.87 -1.21
C ALA A 129 25.95 -22.11 -2.72
N ASN A 130 26.53 -21.16 -3.46
CA ASN A 130 26.70 -21.22 -4.93
C ASN A 130 25.42 -21.62 -5.68
N LYS A 131 24.26 -21.18 -5.19
CA LYS A 131 22.93 -21.42 -5.79
C LYS A 131 22.42 -20.15 -6.45
N SER A 132 22.10 -20.24 -7.73
CA SER A 132 21.44 -19.20 -8.53
C SER A 132 19.96 -19.07 -8.17
N SER A 133 19.65 -18.76 -6.90
CA SER A 133 18.27 -18.62 -6.43
C SER A 133 17.82 -17.17 -6.57
N ILE A 134 16.66 -16.93 -7.18
CA ILE A 134 16.05 -15.61 -7.30
C ILE A 134 14.63 -15.67 -6.73
N LEU A 135 14.22 -14.64 -5.97
CA LEU A 135 12.86 -14.56 -5.45
C LEU A 135 11.92 -14.02 -6.53
N MET A 136 10.84 -14.73 -6.81
CA MET A 136 9.75 -14.22 -7.66
C MET A 136 8.82 -13.34 -6.82
N ALA A 137 8.82 -12.05 -7.08
CA ALA A 137 7.79 -11.15 -6.57
C ALA A 137 6.62 -11.12 -7.55
N LYS A 138 5.48 -11.67 -7.12
CA LYS A 138 4.24 -11.69 -7.91
C LYS A 138 3.63 -10.30 -7.98
N THR A 139 2.96 -10.00 -9.10
CA THR A 139 2.27 -8.72 -9.32
C THR A 139 0.95 -8.58 -8.57
N SER A 140 0.40 -9.68 -8.05
CA SER A 140 -0.78 -9.64 -7.18
C SER A 140 -0.40 -9.03 -5.83
N CYS A 141 -0.85 -7.80 -5.59
CA CYS A 141 -1.12 -7.26 -4.27
C CYS A 141 -2.61 -7.44 -4.01
#